data_AF-A0A166X8V4-F1
#
_entry.id   AF-A0A166X8V4-F1
#
_cell.length_a   1.000
_cell.length_b   1.000
_cell.length_c   1.000
_cell.angle_alpha   90.00
_cell.angle_beta   90.00
_cell.angle_gamma   90.00
#
_symmetry.space_group_name_H-M   'P 1'
#
loop_
_entity.id
_entity.type
_entity.pdbx_description
1 polymer ?
#
loop_
_entity_poly.entity_id
_entity_poly.type
_entity_poly.pdbx_seq_one_letter_code
_entity_poly.pdbx_strand_id
1 'polypeptide(L)'
;MSSLHILSKENDEFSNITKDCSECIAKVQLVGDSETVNSINQFWGEIAIKHLDLIWERQALINLKNHIDELSVKCKEHQEKVAELLKLKMQSPEDQEETDKMLEELNFSPSYIDKLNINKDKFQRRTLAFSKECIDESIRISSLMPDIILSMRAELGLDIDPDEYKTIHEQNSEKAKSTYASFVNKVLEELGTEPAPTPNNEG
;
A
#
# COMPACT_ATOMS: atom_id res chain seq x y z
N MET A 1 1.75 6.30 -16.33
CA MET A 1 0.55 5.75 -15.66
C MET A 1 0.43 4.26 -15.95
N SER A 2 1.07 3.40 -15.15
CA SER A 2 0.80 1.95 -15.12
C SER A 2 1.48 1.36 -13.88
N SER A 3 0.80 1.41 -12.74
CA SER A 3 1.09 0.55 -11.58
C SER A 3 -0.04 0.69 -10.56
N LEU A 4 -1.22 0.14 -10.88
CA LEU A 4 -2.38 0.11 -9.99
C LEU A 4 -3.04 -1.28 -9.94
N HIS A 5 -2.38 -2.31 -10.45
CA HIS A 5 -2.94 -3.66 -10.54
C HIS A 5 -2.69 -4.56 -9.32
N ILE A 6 -1.96 -4.10 -8.30
CA ILE A 6 -1.63 -4.95 -7.15
C ILE A 6 -2.80 -5.05 -6.15
N LEU A 7 -3.76 -4.13 -6.19
CA LEU A 7 -4.87 -4.07 -5.23
C LEU A 7 -6.17 -4.73 -5.71
N SER A 8 -6.22 -5.25 -6.95
CA SER A 8 -7.47 -5.73 -7.58
C SER A 8 -7.54 -7.23 -7.83
N LYS A 9 -6.64 -8.04 -7.27
CA LYS A 9 -6.70 -9.50 -7.46
C LYS A 9 -7.67 -10.11 -6.45
N GLU A 10 -8.73 -10.71 -6.98
CA GLU A 10 -9.83 -11.36 -6.25
C GLU A 10 -9.32 -12.53 -5.41
N ASN A 11 -9.98 -12.77 -4.27
CA ASN A 11 -9.72 -13.86 -3.32
C ASN A 11 -9.62 -15.26 -3.97
N ASP A 12 -10.19 -15.44 -5.16
CA ASP A 12 -10.19 -16.71 -5.89
C ASP A 12 -8.80 -17.10 -6.43
N GLU A 13 -7.92 -16.14 -6.70
CA GLU A 13 -6.51 -16.46 -7.03
C GLU A 13 -5.76 -17.03 -5.81
N PHE A 14 -6.13 -16.61 -4.59
CA PHE A 14 -5.51 -17.10 -3.34
C PHE A 14 -5.90 -18.56 -3.03
N SER A 15 -7.13 -18.96 -3.35
CA SER A 15 -7.57 -20.35 -3.22
C SER A 15 -6.89 -21.29 -4.23
N ASN A 16 -6.42 -20.78 -5.36
CA ASN A 16 -5.68 -21.57 -6.34
C ASN A 16 -4.21 -21.74 -5.94
N ILE A 17 -3.59 -20.71 -5.35
CA ILE A 17 -2.23 -20.81 -4.78
C ILE A 17 -2.16 -21.90 -3.69
N THR A 18 -3.19 -22.02 -2.85
CA THR A 18 -3.23 -23.05 -1.79
C THR A 18 -3.44 -24.47 -2.33
N LYS A 19 -4.13 -24.64 -3.47
CA LYS A 19 -4.23 -25.95 -4.16
C LYS A 19 -2.91 -26.36 -4.81
N ASP A 20 -2.22 -25.41 -5.46
CA ASP A 20 -0.94 -25.65 -6.12
C ASP A 20 0.20 -25.90 -5.11
N CYS A 21 0.07 -25.41 -3.88
CA CYS A 21 1.03 -25.70 -2.80
C CYS A 21 0.81 -27.06 -2.10
N SER A 22 -0.20 -27.85 -2.45
CA SER A 22 -0.45 -29.14 -1.79
C SER A 22 0.69 -30.16 -1.99
N GLU A 23 1.34 -30.17 -3.15
CA GLU A 23 2.55 -30.97 -3.40
C GLU A 23 3.76 -30.47 -2.61
N CYS A 24 3.87 -29.15 -2.40
CA CYS A 24 4.90 -28.56 -1.54
C CYS A 24 4.67 -28.92 -0.06
N ILE A 25 3.42 -28.91 0.39
CA ILE A 25 3.02 -29.33 1.73
C ILE A 25 3.27 -30.83 1.93
N ALA A 26 3.03 -31.67 0.91
CA ALA A 26 3.33 -33.10 0.96
C ALA A 26 4.86 -33.38 1.01
N LYS A 27 5.70 -32.54 0.40
CA LYS A 27 7.16 -32.62 0.56
C LYS A 27 7.64 -32.14 1.93
N VAL A 28 6.94 -31.21 2.58
CA VAL A 28 7.20 -30.85 3.99
C VAL A 28 6.90 -32.04 4.93
N GLN A 29 5.95 -32.93 4.59
CA GLN A 29 5.72 -34.17 5.35
C GLN A 29 6.83 -35.24 5.19
N LEU A 30 7.75 -35.07 4.24
CA LEU A 30 8.97 -35.88 4.14
C LEU A 30 10.08 -35.39 5.09
N VAL A 31 9.86 -34.24 5.73
CA VAL A 31 10.77 -33.56 6.64
C VAL A 31 10.11 -33.57 8.03
N GLY A 32 10.39 -34.61 8.81
CA GLY A 32 9.72 -34.97 10.05
C GLY A 32 10.53 -34.76 11.33
N ASP A 33 11.79 -34.32 11.25
CA ASP A 33 12.55 -34.08 12.47
C ASP A 33 11.99 -32.90 13.27
N SER A 34 11.98 -33.07 14.59
CA SER A 34 11.40 -32.11 15.53
C SER A 34 11.99 -30.71 15.38
N GLU A 35 13.28 -30.62 15.00
CA GLU A 35 13.96 -29.35 14.78
C GLU A 35 13.39 -28.62 13.56
N THR A 36 13.25 -29.32 12.43
CA THR A 36 12.70 -28.73 11.21
C THR A 36 11.23 -28.32 11.37
N VAL A 37 10.43 -29.18 11.99
CA VAL A 37 9.01 -28.88 12.27
C VAL A 37 8.90 -27.65 13.18
N ASN A 38 9.75 -27.52 14.20
CA ASN A 38 9.75 -26.37 15.09
C ASN A 38 10.15 -25.07 14.37
N SER A 39 11.20 -25.09 13.55
CA SER A 39 11.65 -23.94 12.76
C SER A 39 10.57 -23.46 11.78
N ILE A 40 9.89 -24.40 11.10
CA ILE A 40 8.79 -24.09 10.19
C ILE A 40 7.60 -23.50 10.95
N ASN A 41 7.21 -24.08 12.09
CA ASN A 41 6.09 -23.59 12.89
C ASN A 41 6.36 -22.20 13.47
N GLN A 42 7.59 -21.92 13.91
CA GLN A 42 7.98 -20.60 14.38
C GLN A 42 7.85 -19.56 13.26
N PHE A 43 8.36 -19.87 12.06
CA PHE A 43 8.25 -18.99 10.89
C PHE A 43 6.78 -18.70 10.52
N TRP A 44 5.96 -19.75 10.42
CA TRP A 44 4.54 -19.58 10.11
C TRP A 44 3.77 -18.84 11.22
N GLY A 45 4.13 -19.07 12.48
CA GLY A 45 3.55 -18.35 13.62
C GLY A 45 3.83 -16.85 13.53
N GLU A 46 5.07 -16.47 13.24
CA GLU A 46 5.47 -15.06 13.06
C GLU A 46 4.78 -14.42 11.85
N ILE A 47 4.65 -15.14 10.73
CA ILE A 47 3.86 -14.68 9.57
C ILE A 47 2.41 -14.46 9.96
N ALA A 48 1.78 -15.43 10.62
CA ALA A 48 0.36 -15.37 10.96
C ALA A 48 0.05 -14.20 11.89
N ILE A 49 0.88 -13.99 12.91
CA ILE A 49 0.75 -12.85 13.85
C ILE A 49 0.84 -11.54 13.08
N LYS A 50 1.90 -11.35 12.29
CA LYS A 50 2.11 -10.08 11.58
C LYS A 50 1.11 -9.86 10.45
N HIS A 51 0.62 -10.91 9.82
CA HIS A 51 -0.43 -10.82 8.83
C HIS A 51 -1.71 -10.22 9.42
N LEU A 52 -2.11 -10.65 10.62
CA LEU A 52 -3.31 -10.14 11.29
C LEU A 52 -3.15 -8.65 11.65
N ASP A 53 -1.99 -8.27 12.19
CA ASP A 53 -1.67 -6.87 12.52
C ASP A 53 -1.72 -5.98 11.26
N LEU A 54 -1.02 -6.37 10.20
CA LEU A 54 -0.94 -5.59 8.96
C LEU A 54 -2.27 -5.53 8.19
N ILE A 55 -3.10 -6.57 8.24
CA ILE A 55 -4.45 -6.53 7.64
C ILE A 55 -5.31 -5.47 8.32
N TRP A 56 -5.23 -5.37 9.64
CA TRP A 56 -6.01 -4.40 10.39
C TRP A 56 -5.63 -2.97 10.00
N GLU A 57 -4.35 -2.68 9.91
CA GLU A 57 -3.86 -1.37 9.47
C GLU A 57 -4.21 -1.08 8.01
N ARG A 58 -4.09 -2.09 7.14
CA ARG A 58 -4.51 -1.99 5.74
C ARG A 58 -5.99 -1.61 5.61
N GLN A 59 -6.86 -2.13 6.49
CA GLN A 59 -8.27 -1.77 6.46
C GLN A 59 -8.49 -0.27 6.74
N ALA A 60 -7.72 0.33 7.65
CA ALA A 60 -7.81 1.76 7.92
C ALA A 60 -7.39 2.60 6.69
N LEU A 61 -6.38 2.15 5.93
CA LEU A 61 -5.97 2.79 4.68
C LEU A 61 -7.04 2.66 3.59
N ILE A 62 -7.67 1.49 3.45
CA ILE A 62 -8.78 1.28 2.51
C ILE A 62 -9.92 2.22 2.81
N ASN A 63 -10.32 2.33 4.08
CA ASN A 63 -11.41 3.22 4.47
C ASN A 63 -11.08 4.69 4.15
N LEU A 64 -9.83 5.12 4.38
CA LEU A 64 -9.38 6.46 4.01
C LEU A 64 -9.39 6.69 2.49
N LYS A 65 -8.94 5.71 1.71
CA LYS A 65 -9.00 5.76 0.25
C LYS A 65 -10.43 5.87 -0.26
N ASN A 66 -11.34 5.04 0.24
CA ASN A 66 -12.75 5.08 -0.15
C ASN A 66 -13.37 6.45 0.15
N HIS A 67 -13.05 7.03 1.31
CA HIS A 67 -13.50 8.37 1.65
C HIS A 67 -12.95 9.45 0.70
N ILE A 68 -11.68 9.34 0.29
CA ILE A 68 -11.08 10.24 -0.72
C ILE A 68 -11.78 10.08 -2.08
N ASP A 69 -12.07 8.85 -2.49
CA ASP A 69 -12.74 8.56 -3.75
C ASP A 69 -14.16 9.16 -3.75
N GLU A 70 -14.92 8.99 -2.66
CA GLU A 70 -16.24 9.60 -2.47
C GLU A 70 -16.18 11.14 -2.56
N LEU A 71 -15.21 11.77 -1.88
CA LEU A 71 -15.03 13.21 -1.94
C LEU A 71 -14.62 13.67 -3.35
N SER A 72 -13.78 12.90 -4.04
CA SER A 72 -13.34 13.21 -5.40
C SER A 72 -14.48 13.17 -6.40
N VAL A 73 -15.37 12.17 -6.30
CA VAL A 73 -16.59 12.07 -7.13
C VAL A 73 -17.48 13.29 -6.89
N LYS A 74 -17.76 13.63 -5.63
CA LYS A 74 -18.57 14.81 -5.28
C LYS A 74 -17.98 16.11 -5.79
N CYS A 75 -16.65 16.28 -5.70
CA CYS A 75 -15.97 17.45 -6.26
C CYS A 75 -16.15 17.54 -7.77
N LYS A 76 -16.02 16.40 -8.48
CA LYS A 76 -16.16 16.35 -9.93
C LYS A 76 -17.59 16.67 -10.38
N GLU A 77 -18.59 16.02 -9.75
CA GLU A 77 -20.01 16.31 -10.02
C GLU A 77 -20.35 17.78 -9.80
N HIS A 78 -19.77 18.38 -8.77
CA HIS A 78 -19.96 19.79 -8.50
C HIS A 78 -19.31 20.68 -9.56
N GLN A 79 -18.07 20.38 -9.96
CA GLN A 79 -17.37 21.11 -11.01
C GLN A 79 -18.14 21.04 -12.34
N GLU A 80 -18.71 19.88 -12.67
CA GLU A 80 -19.54 19.69 -13.87
C GLU A 80 -20.80 20.54 -13.83
N LYS A 81 -21.54 20.56 -12.70
CA LYS A 81 -22.73 21.40 -12.52
C LYS A 81 -22.42 22.90 -12.64
N VAL A 82 -21.33 23.35 -12.01
CA VAL A 82 -20.89 24.76 -12.12
C VAL A 82 -20.51 25.09 -13.57
N ALA A 83 -19.80 24.21 -14.26
CA ALA A 83 -19.43 24.42 -15.66
C ALA A 83 -20.66 24.48 -16.59
N GLU A 84 -21.70 23.70 -16.31
CA GLU A 84 -22.96 23.74 -17.05
C GLU A 84 -23.72 25.05 -16.83
N LEU A 85 -23.83 25.52 -15.58
CA LEU A 85 -24.47 26.81 -15.27
C LEU A 85 -23.70 27.99 -15.88
N LEU A 86 -22.36 27.96 -15.85
CA LEU A 86 -21.55 28.98 -16.51
C LEU A 86 -21.75 28.98 -18.04
N LYS A 87 -21.89 27.81 -18.67
CA LYS A 87 -22.23 27.71 -20.09
C LYS A 87 -23.62 28.29 -20.39
N LEU A 88 -24.60 28.01 -19.54
CA LEU A 88 -25.97 28.55 -19.66
C LEU A 88 -25.94 30.08 -19.59
N LYS A 89 -25.20 30.65 -18.62
CA LYS A 89 -24.98 32.10 -18.47
C LYS A 89 -24.40 32.76 -19.72
N MET A 90 -23.50 32.07 -20.42
CA MET A 90 -22.89 32.56 -21.67
C MET A 90 -23.84 32.47 -22.88
N GLN A 91 -24.83 31.58 -22.84
CA GLN A 91 -25.75 31.32 -23.96
C GLN A 91 -27.07 32.10 -23.85
N SER A 92 -27.55 32.38 -22.63
CA SER A 92 -28.78 33.14 -22.38
C SER A 92 -28.50 34.37 -21.49
N PRO A 93 -28.28 35.57 -22.08
CA PRO A 93 -28.05 36.81 -21.33
C PRO A 93 -29.27 37.29 -20.54
N GLU A 94 -30.47 36.78 -20.89
CA GLU A 94 -31.75 37.22 -20.33
C GLU A 94 -32.01 36.61 -18.93
N ASP A 95 -31.41 35.45 -18.64
CA ASP A 95 -31.61 34.68 -17.40
C ASP A 95 -30.39 34.75 -16.44
N GLN A 96 -29.54 35.77 -16.58
CA GLN A 96 -28.29 35.86 -15.82
C GLN A 96 -28.51 35.99 -14.31
N GLU A 97 -29.55 36.70 -13.87
CA GLU A 97 -29.81 36.90 -12.43
C GLU A 97 -30.23 35.60 -11.73
N GLU A 98 -30.98 34.74 -12.42
CA GLU A 98 -31.40 33.43 -11.89
C GLU A 98 -30.21 32.45 -11.86
N THR A 99 -29.39 32.47 -12.92
CA THR A 99 -28.16 31.66 -12.99
C THR A 99 -27.15 32.07 -11.92
N ASP A 100 -27.07 33.36 -11.59
CA ASP A 100 -26.18 33.88 -10.54
C ASP A 100 -26.66 33.47 -9.14
N LYS A 101 -27.97 33.47 -8.87
CA LYS A 101 -28.51 32.90 -7.63
C LYS A 101 -28.23 31.40 -7.52
N MET A 102 -28.38 30.64 -8.60
CA MET A 102 -28.04 29.21 -8.61
C MET A 102 -26.55 28.95 -8.37
N LEU A 103 -25.66 29.77 -8.95
CA LEU A 103 -24.22 29.67 -8.71
C LEU A 103 -23.85 30.01 -7.25
N GLU A 104 -24.54 30.98 -6.65
CA GLU A 104 -24.35 31.36 -5.25
C GLU A 104 -24.88 30.28 -4.28
N GLU A 105 -25.97 29.59 -4.63
CA GLU A 105 -26.48 28.41 -3.92
C GLU A 105 -25.56 27.18 -4.11
N LEU A 106 -24.95 27.03 -5.29
CA LEU A 106 -23.89 26.08 -5.59
C LEU A 106 -22.51 26.56 -5.11
N ASN A 107 -22.42 27.43 -4.10
CA ASN A 107 -21.13 27.78 -3.51
C ASN A 107 -20.46 26.52 -2.93
N PHE A 108 -19.64 25.86 -3.75
CA PHE A 108 -18.78 24.78 -3.33
C PHE A 108 -17.81 25.39 -2.34
N SER A 109 -18.02 25.09 -1.06
CA SER A 109 -17.15 25.62 -0.02
C SER A 109 -15.71 25.20 -0.37
N PRO A 110 -14.75 26.15 -0.49
CA PRO A 110 -13.33 25.85 -0.65
C PRO A 110 -12.83 24.80 0.36
N SER A 111 -13.51 24.69 1.51
CA SER A 111 -13.26 23.67 2.52
C SER A 111 -13.38 22.22 2.03
N TYR A 112 -14.10 21.90 0.96
CA TYR A 112 -14.18 20.54 0.42
C TYR A 112 -12.94 20.14 -0.36
N ILE A 113 -12.39 21.06 -1.16
CA ILE A 113 -11.13 20.85 -1.89
C ILE A 113 -9.99 20.77 -0.88
N ASP A 114 -9.99 21.63 0.13
CA ASP A 114 -9.00 21.59 1.21
C ASP A 114 -9.06 20.26 1.98
N LYS A 115 -10.26 19.80 2.35
CA LYS A 115 -10.45 18.49 2.99
C LYS A 115 -9.97 17.34 2.11
N LEU A 116 -10.22 17.41 0.80
CA LEU A 116 -9.77 16.39 -0.15
C LEU A 116 -8.23 16.34 -0.20
N ASN A 117 -7.58 17.50 -0.32
CA ASN A 117 -6.11 17.59 -0.37
C ASN A 117 -5.47 17.12 0.93
N ILE A 118 -5.99 17.56 2.09
CA ILE A 118 -5.53 17.09 3.41
C ILE A 118 -5.65 15.56 3.52
N ASN A 119 -6.76 14.99 3.07
CA ASN A 119 -6.95 13.54 3.12
C ASN A 119 -6.01 12.80 2.16
N LYS A 120 -5.75 13.34 0.96
CA LYS A 120 -4.77 12.78 0.00
C LYS A 120 -3.36 12.76 0.60
N ASP A 121 -2.91 13.87 1.18
CA ASP A 121 -1.60 13.96 1.83
C ASP A 121 -1.49 12.98 3.00
N LYS A 122 -2.54 12.92 3.83
CA LYS A 122 -2.61 11.96 4.94
C LYS A 122 -2.55 10.52 4.45
N PHE A 123 -3.25 10.20 3.36
CA PHE A 123 -3.25 8.88 2.76
C PHE A 123 -1.88 8.50 2.20
N GLN A 124 -1.20 9.40 1.48
CA GLN A 124 0.15 9.17 0.97
C GLN A 124 1.14 8.91 2.11
N ARG A 125 1.16 9.78 3.14
CA ARG A 125 2.07 9.63 4.29
C ARG A 125 1.82 8.33 5.05
N ARG A 126 0.55 7.96 5.29
CA ARG A 126 0.22 6.71 5.98
C ARG A 126 0.53 5.48 5.14
N THR A 127 0.32 5.54 3.82
CA THR A 127 0.66 4.44 2.92
C THR A 127 2.17 4.19 2.89
N LEU A 128 2.97 5.26 2.89
CA LEU A 128 4.43 5.14 2.96
C LEU A 128 4.90 4.56 4.30
N ALA A 129 4.33 5.01 5.42
CA ALA A 129 4.62 4.46 6.74
C ALA A 129 4.27 2.97 6.83
N PHE A 130 3.08 2.60 6.36
CA PHE A 130 2.62 1.20 6.31
C PHE A 130 3.50 0.35 5.39
N SER A 131 3.90 0.86 4.22
CA SER A 131 4.83 0.14 3.33
C SER A 131 6.16 -0.12 4.01
N LYS A 132 6.65 0.83 4.83
CA LYS A 132 7.91 0.67 5.55
C LYS A 132 7.80 -0.42 6.60
N GLU A 133 6.72 -0.42 7.36
CA GLU A 133 6.45 -1.46 8.35
C GLU A 133 6.35 -2.85 7.71
N CYS A 134 5.63 -2.99 6.59
CA CYS A 134 5.57 -4.24 5.84
C CYS A 134 6.95 -4.76 5.42
N ILE A 135 7.85 -3.87 4.99
CA ILE A 135 9.21 -4.25 4.58
C ILE A 135 10.05 -4.63 5.79
N ASP A 136 10.00 -3.83 6.86
CA ASP A 136 10.76 -4.07 8.09
C ASP A 136 10.37 -5.43 8.69
N GLU A 137 9.07 -5.75 8.73
CA GLU A 137 8.57 -7.05 9.18
C GLU A 137 8.89 -8.19 8.21
N SER A 138 8.81 -7.96 6.90
CA SER A 138 9.22 -8.95 5.90
C SER A 138 10.68 -9.36 6.07
N ILE A 139 11.57 -8.38 6.29
CA ILE A 139 13.00 -8.63 6.49
C ILE A 139 13.26 -9.30 7.86
N ARG A 140 12.51 -8.92 8.90
CA ARG A 140 12.60 -9.57 10.22
C ARG A 140 12.15 -11.02 10.15
N ILE A 141 11.04 -11.32 9.49
CA ILE A 141 10.55 -12.69 9.33
C ILE A 141 11.48 -13.49 8.43
N SER A 142 12.01 -12.89 7.35
CA SER A 142 12.95 -13.57 6.47
C SER A 142 14.25 -13.96 7.18
N SER A 143 14.63 -13.29 8.28
CA SER A 143 15.80 -13.69 9.07
C SER A 143 15.66 -15.05 9.76
N LEU A 144 14.46 -15.63 9.78
CA LEU A 144 14.21 -16.99 10.28
C LEU A 144 14.41 -18.06 9.19
N MET A 145 14.43 -17.67 7.91
CA MET A 145 14.59 -18.59 6.78
C MET A 145 15.89 -19.42 6.84
N PRO A 146 17.04 -18.87 7.29
CA PRO A 146 18.25 -19.66 7.37
C PRO A 146 18.14 -20.88 8.27
N ASP A 147 17.52 -20.73 9.44
CA ASP A 147 17.39 -21.86 10.38
C ASP A 147 16.48 -22.96 9.82
N ILE A 148 15.43 -22.58 9.07
CA ILE A 148 14.57 -23.55 8.35
C ILE A 148 15.37 -24.29 7.28
N ILE A 149 16.12 -23.56 6.46
CA ILE A 149 16.85 -24.16 5.33
C ILE A 149 17.97 -25.06 5.84
N LEU A 150 18.68 -24.65 6.90
CA LEU A 150 19.72 -25.45 7.51
C LEU A 150 19.17 -26.72 8.16
N SER A 151 18.04 -26.64 8.88
CA SER A 151 17.40 -27.82 9.48
C SER A 151 16.92 -28.80 8.40
N MET A 152 16.27 -28.31 7.34
CA MET A 152 15.83 -29.14 6.21
C MET A 152 17.01 -29.82 5.51
N ARG A 153 18.13 -29.12 5.34
CA ARG A 153 19.33 -29.67 4.68
C ARG A 153 20.03 -30.70 5.53
N ALA A 154 20.13 -30.46 6.84
CA ALA A 154 20.68 -31.43 7.79
C ALA A 154 19.88 -32.74 7.76
N GLU A 155 18.54 -32.64 7.77
CA GLU A 155 17.66 -33.80 7.70
C GLU A 155 17.77 -34.58 6.39
N LEU A 156 17.96 -33.87 5.27
CA LEU A 156 18.17 -34.49 3.95
C LEU A 156 19.62 -34.98 3.74
N GLY A 157 20.51 -34.82 4.71
CA GLY A 157 21.93 -35.16 4.60
C GLY A 157 22.68 -34.35 3.53
N LEU A 158 22.21 -33.13 3.25
CA LEU A 158 22.80 -32.24 2.24
C LEU A 158 23.76 -31.26 2.89
N ASP A 159 25.05 -31.44 2.60
CA ASP A 159 26.11 -30.62 3.16
C ASP A 159 26.00 -29.15 2.73
N ILE A 160 26.23 -28.24 3.69
CA ILE A 160 26.30 -26.80 3.50
C ILE A 160 27.04 -26.19 4.69
N ASP A 161 27.89 -25.20 4.44
CA ASP A 161 28.49 -24.42 5.50
C ASP A 161 27.42 -23.49 6.14
N PRO A 162 27.04 -23.68 7.42
CA PRO A 162 26.02 -22.88 8.06
C PRO A 162 26.40 -21.41 8.21
N ASP A 163 27.67 -21.14 8.47
CA ASP A 163 28.18 -19.79 8.74
C ASP A 163 28.29 -19.00 7.44
N GLU A 164 28.77 -19.64 6.37
CA GLU A 164 28.79 -19.03 5.03
C GLU A 164 27.36 -18.72 4.56
N TYR A 165 26.43 -19.66 4.74
CA TYR A 165 25.03 -19.46 4.34
C TYR A 165 24.37 -18.31 5.09
N LYS A 166 24.52 -18.25 6.42
CA LYS A 166 23.99 -17.17 7.26
C LYS A 166 24.60 -15.82 6.87
N THR A 167 25.91 -15.79 6.62
CA THR A 167 26.63 -14.58 6.18
C THR A 167 26.08 -14.06 4.85
N ILE A 168 25.90 -14.92 3.84
CA ILE A 168 25.33 -14.54 2.55
C ILE A 168 23.91 -14.00 2.72
N HIS A 169 23.09 -14.63 3.56
CA HIS A 169 21.72 -14.20 3.82
C HIS A 169 21.67 -12.82 4.50
N GLU A 170 22.53 -12.58 5.49
CA GLU A 170 22.60 -11.30 6.21
C GLU A 170 23.02 -10.16 5.29
N GLN A 171 24.08 -10.36 4.48
CA GLN A 171 24.52 -9.37 3.49
C GLN A 171 23.42 -8.98 2.50
N ASN A 172 22.65 -9.97 2.01
CA ASN A 172 21.52 -9.71 1.13
C ASN A 172 20.38 -8.97 1.85
N SER A 173 20.13 -9.30 3.11
CA SER A 173 19.12 -8.64 3.93
C SER A 173 19.47 -7.16 4.19
N GLU A 174 20.74 -6.86 4.49
CA GLU A 174 21.22 -5.47 4.64
C GLU A 174 21.13 -4.68 3.33
N LYS A 175 21.47 -5.31 2.21
CA LYS A 175 21.31 -4.71 0.88
C LYS A 175 19.84 -4.40 0.58
N ALA A 176 18.92 -5.29 0.94
CA ALA A 176 17.49 -5.03 0.80
C ALA A 176 17.04 -3.85 1.67
N LYS A 177 17.45 -3.80 2.95
CA LYS A 177 17.16 -2.69 3.88
C LYS A 177 17.63 -1.35 3.33
N SER A 178 18.90 -1.28 2.90
CA SER A 178 19.50 -0.04 2.36
C SER A 178 18.84 0.42 1.06
N THR A 179 18.54 -0.51 0.16
CA THR A 179 17.82 -0.21 -1.09
C THR A 179 16.43 0.35 -0.80
N TYR A 180 15.70 -0.26 0.13
CA TYR A 180 14.38 0.20 0.52
C TYR A 180 14.42 1.56 1.23
N ALA A 181 15.36 1.78 2.16
CA ALA A 181 15.54 3.07 2.80
C ALA A 181 15.83 4.18 1.78
N SER A 182 16.65 3.89 0.76
CA SER A 182 16.89 4.83 -0.35
C SER A 182 15.61 5.14 -1.13
N PHE A 183 14.79 4.13 -1.42
CA PHE A 183 13.49 4.32 -2.07
C PHE A 183 12.57 5.22 -1.25
N VAL A 184 12.40 4.95 0.05
CA VAL A 184 11.54 5.74 0.94
C VAL A 184 12.01 7.20 1.00
N ASN A 185 13.32 7.43 1.10
CA ASN A 185 13.87 8.79 1.14
C ASN A 185 13.56 9.56 -0.15
N LYS A 186 13.70 8.94 -1.33
CA LYS A 186 13.34 9.58 -2.61
C LYS A 186 11.85 9.93 -2.67
N VAL A 187 10.98 9.04 -2.22
CA VAL A 187 9.54 9.30 -2.17
C VAL A 187 9.22 10.45 -1.19
N LEU A 188 9.88 10.51 -0.03
CA LEU A 188 9.72 11.60 0.92
C LEU A 188 10.21 12.95 0.38
N GLU A 189 11.32 12.95 -0.36
CA GLU A 189 11.82 14.15 -1.06
C GLU A 189 10.78 14.66 -2.07
N GLU A 190 10.25 13.77 -2.91
CA GLU A 190 9.20 14.12 -3.89
C GLU A 190 7.93 14.67 -3.20
N LEU A 191 7.47 14.01 -2.12
CA LEU A 191 6.33 14.46 -1.30
C LEU A 191 6.59 15.77 -0.53
N GLY A 192 7.85 16.20 -0.42
CA GLY A 192 8.29 17.44 0.24
C GLY A 192 8.67 18.58 -0.71
N THR A 193 8.57 18.39 -2.04
CA THR A 193 9.08 19.35 -3.05
C THR A 193 8.05 19.95 -4.01
N GLU A 194 6.74 19.71 -3.87
CA GLU A 194 5.76 20.57 -4.54
C GLU A 194 5.40 21.76 -3.63
N PRO A 195 5.86 22.99 -3.93
CA PRO A 195 5.25 24.16 -3.31
C PRO A 195 3.77 24.16 -3.69
N ALA A 196 2.90 24.33 -2.69
CA ALA A 196 1.49 24.59 -2.92
C ALA A 196 1.36 25.63 -4.04
N PRO A 197 0.52 25.42 -5.07
CA PRO A 197 0.31 26.44 -6.09
C PRO A 197 -0.09 27.72 -5.36
N THR A 198 0.77 28.73 -5.43
CA THR A 198 0.49 30.05 -4.89
C THR A 198 -0.88 30.47 -5.41
N PRO A 199 -1.82 30.91 -4.55
CA PRO A 199 -3.00 31.56 -5.05
C PRO A 199 -2.50 32.73 -5.88
N ASN A 200 -2.80 32.71 -7.19
CA ASN A 200 -2.53 33.84 -8.07
C ASN A 200 -3.34 35.02 -7.53
N ASN A 201 -2.68 35.82 -6.70
CA ASN A 201 -3.11 37.16 -6.40
C ASN A 201 -2.79 38.03 -7.61
N GLU A 202 -3.84 38.72 -8.03
CA GLU A 202 -3.84 40.06 -8.63
C GLU A 202 -3.58 40.19 -10.13
N GLY A 203 -4.61 40.78 -10.75
CA GLY A 203 -4.73 41.28 -12.11
C GLY A 203 -6.15 41.77 -12.31
#